data_AF-A0A7R9QEB4-F1
#
_entry.id   AF-A0A7R9QEB4-F1
#
_cell.length_a   1.000
_cell.length_b   1.000
_cell.length_c   1.000
_cell.angle_alpha   90.00
_cell.angle_beta   90.00
_cell.angle_gamma   90.00
#
_symmetry.space_group_name_H-M   'P 1'
#
loop_
_entity.id
_entity.type
_entity.pdbx_description
1 polymer ?
#
loop_
_entity_poly.entity_id
_entity_poly.type
_entity_poly.pdbx_seq_one_letter_code
_entity_poly.pdbx_strand_id
1 'polypeptide(L)'
;MFSLAEVLLSRGHKVVFAVDQSFAGKLSPFGFIEEIITSDETNNQKPGESEAKDLLNSGLLSNVTPFKSMQIMMTLPFFEGLVDNCRAKEPQLKAIIAKHNPDLYIIDDFICSPTLIHSTKPWVFLFSGNPLFVLHDDRTPPECSGYPSNGDRQKWQEFRELSKNMFKKQSIKYNEWMKEEGFPVNNENNTLPNSPYLNIYGFPEELDYTDLRPLPEKWLRVDTFMRKGEKQEFKIPDKFRDRDIEKSKLIYLSLGSMGSVNVDLMKRLLSILSKSNHKFIVSKGLLGDTYELADNMWGENSVPQTKVLPLVDV
;
A
#
# COMPACT_ATOMS: atom_id res chain seq x y z
N MET A 1 4.84 4.35 6.24
CA MET A 1 5.43 4.46 7.60
C MET A 1 6.97 4.55 7.74
N PHE A 2 7.76 3.59 7.24
CA PHE A 2 9.19 3.42 7.60
C PHE A 2 10.10 4.67 7.43
N SER A 3 10.09 5.33 6.28
CA SER A 3 10.98 6.47 6.00
C SER A 3 10.72 7.66 6.94
N LEU A 4 9.47 7.85 7.36
CA LEU A 4 9.11 8.86 8.37
C LEU A 4 9.68 8.47 9.74
N ALA A 5 9.58 7.20 10.11
CA ALA A 5 10.14 6.68 11.35
C ALA A 5 11.67 6.82 11.41
N GLU A 6 12.40 6.58 10.31
CA GLU A 6 13.85 6.81 10.25
C GLU A 6 14.22 8.26 10.55
N VAL A 7 13.45 9.20 10.00
CA VAL A 7 13.64 10.63 10.24
C VAL A 7 13.38 10.99 11.70
N LEU A 8 12.32 10.44 12.32
CA LEU A 8 12.04 10.63 13.73
C LEU A 8 13.15 10.07 14.63
N LEU A 9 13.62 8.85 14.32
CA LEU A 9 14.73 8.21 15.04
C LEU A 9 16.01 9.04 14.93
N SER A 10 16.32 9.57 13.75
CA SER A 10 17.50 10.43 13.52
C SER A 10 17.45 11.74 14.31
N ARG A 11 16.26 12.18 14.72
CA ARG A 11 16.03 13.35 15.57
C ARG A 11 16.00 13.03 17.05
N GLY A 12 16.33 11.79 17.44
CA GLY A 12 16.43 11.37 18.84
C GLY A 12 15.11 10.87 19.45
N HIS A 13 14.07 10.65 18.65
CA HIS A 13 12.83 10.06 19.15
C HIS A 13 12.95 8.54 19.30
N LYS A 14 12.36 7.99 20.37
CA LYS A 14 12.13 6.54 20.51
C LYS A 14 10.94 6.15 19.64
N VAL A 15 11.11 5.18 18.76
CA VAL A 15 10.05 4.71 17.85
C VAL A 15 9.75 3.24 18.11
N VAL A 16 8.48 2.95 18.39
CA VAL A 16 7.94 1.60 18.59
C VAL A 16 7.02 1.28 17.42
N PHE A 17 7.25 0.15 16.77
CA PHE A 17 6.40 -0.39 15.72
C PHE A 17 5.55 -1.52 16.28
N ALA A 18 4.23 -1.37 16.22
CA ALA A 18 3.30 -2.45 16.45
C ALA A 18 2.99 -3.11 15.10
N VAL A 19 3.57 -4.27 14.82
CA VAL A 19 3.58 -4.90 13.48
C VAL A 19 3.24 -6.38 13.56
N ASP A 20 2.80 -6.96 12.45
CA ASP A 20 2.51 -8.39 12.41
C ASP A 20 3.77 -9.26 12.45
N GLN A 21 3.59 -10.55 12.72
CA GLN A 21 4.66 -11.54 12.83
C GLN A 21 5.57 -11.61 11.60
N SER A 22 5.09 -11.26 10.40
CA SER A 22 5.92 -11.28 9.18
C SER A 22 6.99 -10.19 9.17
N PHE A 23 6.92 -9.18 10.05
CA PHE A 23 7.93 -8.14 10.24
C PHE A 23 8.95 -8.44 11.33
N ALA A 24 8.80 -9.54 12.07
CA ALA A 24 9.70 -9.89 13.16
C ALA A 24 11.17 -9.91 12.72
N GLY A 25 12.01 -9.16 13.43
CA GLY A 25 13.44 -8.99 13.18
C GLY A 25 13.81 -8.07 12.01
N LYS A 26 12.84 -7.51 11.28
CA LYS A 26 13.13 -6.70 10.08
C LYS A 26 13.37 -5.22 10.36
N LEU A 27 12.91 -4.69 11.49
CA LEU A 27 12.98 -3.27 11.85
C LEU A 27 14.05 -2.99 12.91
N SER A 28 14.30 -3.95 13.80
CA SER A 28 15.30 -3.90 14.86
C SER A 28 16.74 -3.62 14.39
N PRO A 29 17.22 -4.12 13.22
CA PRO A 29 18.53 -3.72 12.68
C PRO A 29 18.66 -2.22 12.36
N PHE A 30 17.54 -1.50 12.27
CA PHE A 30 17.50 -0.06 12.03
C PHE A 30 17.35 0.76 13.33
N GLY A 31 17.36 0.11 14.49
CA GLY A 31 17.25 0.77 15.81
C GLY A 31 15.81 1.00 16.29
N PHE A 32 14.81 0.45 15.58
CA PHE A 32 13.42 0.50 16.01
C PHE A 32 13.11 -0.58 17.06
N ILE A 33 12.13 -0.30 17.92
CA ILE A 33 11.57 -1.29 18.83
C ILE A 33 10.39 -1.97 18.13
N GLU A 34 10.42 -3.30 18.08
CA GLU A 34 9.34 -4.10 17.51
C GLU A 34 8.46 -4.66 18.62
N GLU A 35 7.15 -4.42 18.52
CA GLU A 35 6.13 -5.14 19.27
C GLU A 35 5.31 -5.95 18.27
N ILE A 36 5.41 -7.26 18.38
CA ILE A 36 4.76 -8.18 17.44
C ILE A 36 3.33 -8.42 17.88
N ILE A 37 2.39 -8.11 16.99
CA ILE A 37 0.98 -8.44 17.13
C ILE A 37 0.73 -9.78 16.44
N THR A 38 0.29 -10.77 17.21
CA THR A 38 -0.05 -12.11 16.69
C THR A 38 -1.53 -12.20 16.36
N SER A 39 -1.90 -12.77 15.21
CA SER A 39 -3.28 -13.21 14.95
C SER A 39 -3.47 -14.63 15.48
N ASP A 40 -4.58 -14.90 16.15
CA ASP A 40 -4.92 -16.24 16.68
C ASP A 40 -5.18 -17.26 15.56
N GLU A 41 -5.48 -16.80 14.35
CA GLU A 41 -5.67 -17.67 13.19
C GLU A 41 -4.32 -18.07 12.58
N THR A 42 -4.00 -19.36 12.73
CA THR A 42 -2.98 -20.16 12.03
C THR A 42 -1.86 -19.36 11.37
N ASN A 43 -0.71 -19.31 12.07
CA ASN A 43 0.67 -19.47 11.58
C ASN A 43 0.90 -19.48 10.05
N ASN A 44 0.36 -18.51 9.32
CA ASN A 44 0.54 -18.38 7.90
C ASN A 44 1.91 -17.71 7.80
N GLN A 45 2.97 -18.52 7.78
CA GLN A 45 4.36 -18.06 7.80
C GLN A 45 4.67 -17.11 6.63
N LYS A 46 3.76 -16.98 5.66
CA LYS A 46 3.85 -16.13 4.48
C LYS A 46 2.48 -15.52 4.09
N PRO A 47 1.97 -14.53 4.83
CA PRO A 47 0.65 -13.93 4.57
C PRO A 47 0.54 -13.35 3.16
N GLY A 48 1.61 -12.73 2.64
CA GLY A 48 1.62 -12.18 1.29
C GLY A 48 1.49 -13.21 0.16
N GLU A 49 1.86 -14.48 0.37
CA GLU A 49 1.61 -15.53 -0.63
C GLU A 49 0.13 -15.94 -0.66
N SER A 50 -0.54 -15.96 0.51
CA SER A 50 -1.96 -16.25 0.61
C SER A 50 -2.79 -15.14 -0.05
N GLU A 51 -2.52 -13.89 0.30
CA GLU A 51 -3.20 -12.72 -0.28
C GLU A 51 -3.00 -12.64 -1.79
N ALA A 52 -1.79 -12.93 -2.27
CA ALA A 52 -1.50 -13.02 -3.70
C ALA A 52 -2.35 -14.08 -4.41
N LYS A 53 -2.53 -15.25 -3.78
CA LYS A 53 -3.35 -16.34 -4.32
C LYS A 53 -4.82 -15.96 -4.37
N ASP A 54 -5.34 -15.32 -3.33
CA ASP A 54 -6.73 -14.84 -3.29
C ASP A 54 -6.96 -13.76 -4.36
N LEU A 55 -6.02 -12.82 -4.49
CA LEU A 55 -6.04 -11.79 -5.53
C LEU A 55 -6.08 -12.40 -6.93
N LEU A 56 -5.22 -13.39 -7.22
CA LEU A 56 -5.18 -14.07 -8.51
C LEU A 56 -6.47 -14.82 -8.80
N ASN A 57 -6.97 -15.59 -7.84
CA ASN A 57 -8.17 -16.43 -8.00
C ASN A 57 -9.46 -15.62 -8.08
N SER A 58 -9.50 -14.42 -7.49
CA SER A 58 -10.68 -13.55 -7.53
C SER A 58 -11.01 -13.03 -8.92
N GLY A 59 -10.04 -13.05 -9.84
CA GLY A 59 -10.17 -12.43 -11.15
C GLY A 59 -10.11 -10.90 -11.13
N LEU A 60 -9.77 -10.26 -10.00
CA LEU A 60 -9.65 -8.80 -9.91
C LEU A 60 -8.66 -8.21 -10.92
N LEU A 61 -7.62 -8.96 -11.27
CA LEU A 61 -6.60 -8.58 -12.27
C LEU A 61 -7.01 -8.93 -13.72
N SER A 62 -8.24 -9.40 -13.94
CA SER A 62 -8.77 -9.70 -15.27
C SER A 62 -9.27 -8.44 -15.97
N ASN A 63 -9.54 -8.55 -17.28
CA ASN A 63 -10.08 -7.45 -18.07
C ASN A 63 -11.59 -7.26 -17.80
N VAL A 64 -11.93 -6.66 -16.65
CA VAL A 64 -13.30 -6.33 -16.24
C VAL A 64 -13.45 -4.81 -16.06
N THR A 65 -14.69 -4.32 -16.08
CA THR A 65 -14.96 -2.89 -15.88
C THR A 65 -14.61 -2.47 -14.44
N PRO A 66 -14.24 -1.20 -14.19
CA PRO A 66 -13.96 -0.73 -12.83
C PRO A 66 -15.10 -1.02 -11.84
N PHE A 67 -16.35 -0.90 -12.29
CA PHE A 67 -17.53 -1.21 -11.50
C PHE A 67 -17.51 -2.68 -11.02
N LYS A 68 -17.18 -3.61 -11.92
CA LYS A 68 -17.08 -5.03 -11.57
C LYS A 68 -15.83 -5.32 -10.72
N SER A 69 -14.71 -4.64 -10.99
CA SER A 69 -13.50 -4.73 -10.16
C SER A 69 -13.80 -4.35 -8.71
N MET A 70 -14.51 -3.25 -8.47
CA MET A 70 -14.90 -2.82 -7.12
C MET A 70 -15.73 -3.87 -6.40
N GLN A 71 -16.69 -4.51 -7.09
CA GLN A 71 -17.49 -5.59 -6.52
C GLN A 71 -16.64 -6.81 -6.14
N ILE A 72 -15.70 -7.22 -7.00
CA ILE A 72 -14.81 -8.35 -6.73
C ILE A 72 -13.87 -8.02 -5.56
N MET A 73 -13.27 -6.81 -5.57
CA MET A 73 -12.33 -6.36 -4.55
C MET A 73 -12.94 -6.48 -3.15
N MET A 74 -14.19 -6.07 -2.98
CA MET A 74 -14.87 -6.08 -1.69
C MET A 74 -15.30 -7.47 -1.21
N THR A 75 -15.20 -8.49 -2.07
CA THR A 75 -15.36 -9.91 -1.68
C THR A 75 -14.05 -10.60 -1.31
N LEU A 76 -12.91 -9.93 -1.47
CA LEU A 76 -11.64 -10.48 -1.06
C LEU A 76 -11.58 -10.59 0.47
N PRO A 77 -11.01 -11.68 1.03
CA PRO A 77 -10.90 -11.86 2.48
C PRO A 77 -10.26 -10.67 3.21
N PHE A 78 -9.26 -10.04 2.58
CA PHE A 78 -8.62 -8.83 3.09
C PHE A 78 -9.63 -7.70 3.35
N PHE A 79 -10.46 -7.35 2.35
CA PHE A 79 -11.43 -6.25 2.45
C PHE A 79 -12.65 -6.62 3.30
N GLU A 80 -13.09 -7.87 3.27
CA GLU A 80 -14.20 -8.33 4.11
C GLU A 80 -13.83 -8.35 5.59
N GLY A 81 -12.60 -8.75 5.91
CA GLY A 81 -12.09 -8.92 7.27
C GLY A 81 -11.50 -7.67 7.92
N LEU A 82 -11.47 -6.51 7.25
CA LEU A 82 -10.78 -5.31 7.75
C LEU A 82 -11.12 -4.95 9.22
N VAL A 83 -12.40 -4.83 9.54
CA VAL A 83 -12.86 -4.45 10.88
C VAL A 83 -12.55 -5.56 11.89
N ASP A 84 -12.86 -6.81 11.54
CA ASP A 84 -12.70 -7.97 12.43
C ASP A 84 -11.21 -8.19 12.76
N ASN A 85 -10.33 -8.03 11.76
CA ASN A 85 -8.88 -8.11 11.90
C ASN A 85 -8.32 -6.98 12.77
N CYS A 86 -8.79 -5.74 12.60
CA CYS A 86 -8.36 -4.62 13.45
C CYS A 86 -8.81 -4.85 14.90
N ARG A 87 -10.07 -5.27 15.09
CA ARG A 87 -10.67 -5.59 16.39
C ARG A 87 -9.93 -6.70 17.12
N ALA A 88 -9.52 -7.76 16.43
CA ALA A 88 -8.76 -8.86 17.03
C ALA A 88 -7.40 -8.41 17.60
N LYS A 89 -6.80 -7.36 17.02
CA LYS A 89 -5.50 -6.80 17.46
C LYS A 89 -5.63 -5.83 18.63
N GLU A 90 -6.84 -5.34 18.93
CA GLU A 90 -7.10 -4.31 19.93
C GLU A 90 -6.55 -4.62 21.33
N PRO A 91 -6.69 -5.84 21.89
CA PRO A 91 -6.18 -6.14 23.22
C PRO A 91 -4.64 -6.07 23.31
N GLN A 92 -3.95 -6.57 22.28
CA GLN A 92 -2.49 -6.51 22.20
C GLN A 92 -2.00 -5.06 22.02
N LEU A 93 -2.71 -4.28 21.21
CA LEU A 93 -2.43 -2.86 21.03
C LEU A 93 -2.57 -2.08 22.35
N LYS A 94 -3.64 -2.32 23.12
CA LYS A 94 -3.81 -1.76 24.48
C LYS A 94 -2.65 -2.12 25.40
N ALA A 95 -2.17 -3.36 25.37
CA ALA A 95 -1.03 -3.80 26.17
C ALA A 95 0.29 -3.12 25.75
N ILE A 96 0.52 -2.94 24.44
CA ILE A 96 1.68 -2.21 23.90
C ILE A 96 1.66 -0.76 24.35
N ILE A 97 0.50 -0.10 24.28
CA ILE A 97 0.31 1.28 24.75
C ILE A 97 0.62 1.39 26.23
N ALA A 98 0.10 0.49 27.07
CA ALA A 98 0.36 0.48 28.50
C ALA A 98 1.85 0.27 28.82
N LYS A 99 2.55 -0.58 28.06
CA LYS A 99 3.98 -0.87 28.22
C LYS A 99 4.87 0.30 27.86
N HIS A 100 4.60 0.98 26.74
CA HIS A 100 5.50 2.02 26.21
C HIS A 100 5.07 3.45 26.53
N ASN A 101 3.79 3.67 26.87
CA ASN A 101 3.20 4.97 27.15
C ASN A 101 3.61 6.06 26.12
N PRO A 102 3.32 5.86 24.83
CA PRO A 102 3.76 6.77 23.77
C PRO A 102 3.13 8.16 23.90
N ASP A 103 3.86 9.18 23.43
CA ASP A 103 3.39 10.57 23.43
C ASP A 103 2.63 10.97 22.15
N LEU A 104 2.72 10.14 21.11
CA LEU A 104 2.11 10.35 19.80
C LEU A 104 1.89 8.98 19.13
N TYR A 105 0.76 8.82 18.44
CA TYR A 105 0.52 7.68 17.55
C TYR A 105 0.65 8.09 16.07
N ILE A 106 1.10 7.17 15.23
CA ILE A 106 1.01 7.28 13.77
C ILE A 106 0.27 6.05 13.26
N ILE A 107 -0.85 6.24 12.59
CA ILE A 107 -1.75 5.18 12.13
C ILE A 107 -1.69 5.12 10.60
N ASP A 108 -1.31 3.98 10.06
CA ASP A 108 -1.21 3.67 8.62
C ASP A 108 -1.94 2.35 8.39
N ASP A 109 -3.27 2.39 8.51
CA ASP A 109 -4.15 1.23 8.40
C ASP A 109 -5.49 1.66 7.77
N PHE A 110 -6.21 0.71 7.17
CA PHE A 110 -7.52 0.93 6.56
C PHE A 110 -8.67 1.01 7.57
N ILE A 111 -8.43 0.58 8.82
CA ILE A 111 -9.34 0.72 9.96
C ILE A 111 -8.54 1.29 11.14
N CYS A 112 -9.02 2.38 11.73
CA CYS A 112 -8.36 2.95 12.90
C CYS A 112 -8.86 2.31 14.20
N SER A 113 -7.96 1.86 15.07
CA SER A 113 -8.31 1.36 16.40
C SER A 113 -9.05 2.44 17.23
N PRO A 114 -10.19 2.12 17.88
CA PRO A 114 -10.90 3.02 18.77
C PRO A 114 -10.02 3.57 19.89
N THR A 115 -9.19 2.72 20.51
CA THR A 115 -8.27 3.14 21.58
C THR A 115 -7.28 4.20 21.12
N LEU A 116 -6.79 4.12 19.88
CA LEU A 116 -5.83 5.09 19.36
C LEU A 116 -6.49 6.43 19.07
N ILE A 117 -7.61 6.42 18.35
CA ILE A 117 -8.25 7.67 17.87
C ILE A 117 -8.96 8.45 18.97
N HIS A 118 -9.37 7.78 20.05
CA HIS A 118 -9.96 8.38 21.24
C HIS A 118 -8.98 8.49 22.41
N SER A 119 -7.69 8.25 22.17
CA SER A 119 -6.67 8.50 23.19
C SER A 119 -6.58 9.98 23.56
N THR A 120 -6.13 10.25 24.78
CA THR A 120 -5.78 11.61 25.22
C THR A 120 -4.49 12.11 24.59
N LYS A 121 -3.68 11.21 24.01
CA LYS A 121 -2.46 11.56 23.28
C LYS A 121 -2.79 11.92 21.82
N PRO A 122 -2.04 12.85 21.20
CA PRO A 122 -2.22 13.16 19.79
C PRO A 122 -1.96 11.94 18.91
N TRP A 123 -2.60 11.91 17.73
CA TRP A 123 -2.38 10.89 16.73
C TRP A 123 -2.32 11.51 15.33
N VAL A 124 -1.56 10.86 14.44
CA VAL A 124 -1.40 11.25 13.05
C VAL A 124 -1.95 10.15 12.17
N PHE A 125 -2.84 10.49 11.25
CA PHE A 125 -3.22 9.57 10.18
C PHE A 125 -2.19 9.66 9.05
N LEU A 126 -1.69 8.53 8.57
CA LEU A 126 -0.78 8.44 7.44
C LEU A 126 -1.40 7.56 6.38
N PHE A 127 -1.45 8.05 5.13
CA PHE A 127 -1.98 7.29 4.01
C PHE A 127 -0.99 7.26 2.84
N SER A 128 -0.63 6.06 2.38
CA SER A 128 0.32 5.88 1.27
C SER A 128 -0.33 5.62 -0.09
N GLY A 129 -1.65 5.42 -0.14
CA GLY A 129 -2.37 5.21 -1.38
C GLY A 129 -2.65 6.51 -2.14
N ASN A 130 -3.35 6.40 -3.27
CA ASN A 130 -3.84 7.56 -4.01
C ASN A 130 -4.78 8.40 -3.12
N PRO A 131 -4.57 9.72 -2.99
CA PRO A 131 -5.27 10.56 -2.01
C PRO A 131 -6.78 10.60 -2.17
N LEU A 132 -7.33 10.27 -3.35
CA LEU A 132 -8.77 10.22 -3.57
C LEU A 132 -9.49 9.26 -2.63
N PHE A 133 -8.79 8.23 -2.11
CA PHE A 133 -9.37 7.26 -1.18
C PHE A 133 -9.73 7.85 0.19
N VAL A 134 -9.04 8.90 0.62
CA VAL A 134 -9.19 9.49 1.97
C VAL A 134 -9.60 10.97 1.93
N LEU A 135 -9.52 11.59 0.76
CA LEU A 135 -9.87 12.98 0.51
C LEU A 135 -10.90 13.05 -0.63
N HIS A 136 -12.12 12.62 -0.31
CA HIS A 136 -13.24 12.61 -1.25
C HIS A 136 -13.70 14.02 -1.60
N ASP A 137 -13.96 14.26 -2.89
CA ASP A 137 -14.50 15.51 -3.41
C ASP A 137 -15.21 15.26 -4.74
N ASP A 138 -16.36 15.91 -4.96
CA ASP A 138 -17.17 15.73 -6.17
C ASP A 138 -16.48 16.28 -7.43
N ARG A 139 -15.47 17.13 -7.27
CA ARG A 139 -14.68 17.70 -8.38
C ARG A 139 -13.68 16.70 -8.96
N THR A 140 -13.29 15.68 -8.20
CA THR A 140 -12.32 14.64 -8.60
C THR A 140 -13.01 13.31 -8.91
N PRO A 141 -12.36 12.39 -9.66
CA PRO A 141 -12.89 11.04 -9.87
C PRO A 141 -13.16 10.31 -8.56
N PRO A 142 -14.09 9.33 -8.55
CA PRO A 142 -14.27 8.45 -7.40
C PRO A 142 -13.02 7.61 -7.14
N GLU A 143 -12.72 7.36 -5.87
CA GLU A 143 -11.66 6.47 -5.43
C GLU A 143 -11.78 5.08 -6.09
N CYS A 144 -10.64 4.43 -6.35
CA CYS A 144 -10.57 3.09 -6.95
C CYS A 144 -11.20 2.92 -8.35
N SER A 145 -11.81 3.95 -8.94
CA SER A 145 -12.52 3.84 -10.22
C SER A 145 -11.60 3.79 -11.45
N GLY A 146 -10.40 4.36 -11.36
CA GLY A 146 -9.53 4.55 -12.51
C GLY A 146 -10.12 5.48 -13.59
N TYR A 147 -11.16 6.24 -13.28
CA TYR A 147 -11.76 7.19 -14.22
C TYR A 147 -10.88 8.43 -14.43
N PRO A 148 -10.88 9.01 -15.64
CA PRO A 148 -10.10 10.21 -15.93
C PRO A 148 -10.70 11.43 -15.23
N SER A 149 -9.89 12.43 -14.89
CA SER A 149 -10.30 13.67 -14.20
C SER A 149 -11.27 14.56 -15.00
N ASN A 150 -11.28 14.41 -16.32
CA ASN A 150 -12.24 15.03 -17.23
C ASN A 150 -13.36 14.07 -17.68
N GLY A 151 -13.56 12.98 -16.93
CA GLY A 151 -14.55 11.94 -17.25
C GLY A 151 -15.99 12.35 -17.01
N ASP A 152 -16.88 11.42 -17.38
CA ASP A 152 -18.33 11.55 -17.26
C ASP A 152 -18.78 11.58 -15.78
N ARG A 153 -19.35 12.71 -15.37
CA ARG A 153 -19.80 12.96 -13.99
C ARG A 153 -20.96 12.06 -13.58
N GLN A 154 -21.80 11.61 -14.51
CA GLN A 154 -22.88 10.67 -14.20
C GLN A 154 -22.28 9.30 -13.82
N LYS A 155 -21.31 8.81 -14.59
CA LYS A 155 -20.60 7.56 -14.27
C LYS A 155 -19.86 7.65 -12.94
N TRP A 156 -19.35 8.83 -12.60
CA TRP A 156 -18.72 9.05 -11.30
C TRP A 156 -19.74 8.88 -10.16
N GLN A 157 -20.91 9.50 -10.29
CA GLN A 157 -21.98 9.39 -9.30
C GLN A 157 -22.45 7.94 -9.12
N GLU A 158 -22.68 7.22 -10.22
CA GLU A 158 -23.05 5.79 -10.19
C GLU A 158 -22.00 4.95 -9.45
N PHE A 159 -20.71 5.24 -9.66
CA PHE A 159 -19.62 4.53 -8.98
C PHE A 159 -19.50 4.90 -7.50
N ARG A 160 -19.77 6.17 -7.12
CA ARG A 160 -19.81 6.59 -5.71
C ARG A 160 -20.92 5.88 -4.94
N GLU A 161 -22.11 5.75 -5.54
CA GLU A 161 -23.21 5.01 -4.93
C GLU A 161 -22.88 3.53 -4.77
N LEU A 162 -22.21 2.90 -5.75
CA LEU A 162 -21.67 1.56 -5.58
C LEU A 162 -20.71 1.50 -4.38
N SER A 163 -19.70 2.38 -4.35
CA SER A 163 -18.64 2.37 -3.33
C SER A 163 -19.22 2.55 -1.92
N LYS A 164 -20.13 3.52 -1.74
CA LYS A 164 -20.85 3.75 -0.48
C LYS A 164 -21.61 2.51 -0.03
N ASN A 165 -22.33 1.84 -0.93
CA ASN A 165 -23.07 0.63 -0.59
C ASN A 165 -22.13 -0.52 -0.20
N MET A 166 -20.98 -0.64 -0.86
CA MET A 166 -20.01 -1.70 -0.55
C MET A 166 -19.36 -1.52 0.81
N PHE A 167 -19.01 -0.29 1.22
CA PHE A 167 -18.39 -0.02 2.52
C PHE A 167 -19.38 0.09 3.68
N LYS A 168 -20.70 0.08 3.39
CA LYS A 168 -21.74 0.21 4.41
C LYS A 168 -21.68 -0.90 5.46
N LYS A 169 -21.43 -2.15 5.04
CA LYS A 169 -21.32 -3.31 5.96
C LYS A 169 -20.18 -3.10 6.95
N GLN A 170 -19.02 -2.66 6.48
CA GLN A 170 -17.83 -2.39 7.30
C GLN A 170 -18.08 -1.20 8.23
N SER A 171 -18.71 -0.14 7.75
CA SER A 171 -19.00 1.05 8.55
C SER A 171 -19.97 0.74 9.71
N ILE A 172 -20.99 -0.09 9.47
CA ILE A 172 -21.90 -0.57 10.52
C ILE A 172 -21.13 -1.39 11.57
N LYS A 173 -20.36 -2.40 11.14
CA LYS A 173 -19.54 -3.23 12.05
C LYS A 173 -18.57 -2.39 12.89
N TYR A 174 -17.92 -1.42 12.25
CA TYR A 174 -16.96 -0.53 12.92
C TYR A 174 -17.65 0.32 14.00
N ASN A 175 -18.82 0.90 13.68
CA ASN A 175 -19.59 1.68 14.64
C ASN A 175 -20.18 0.85 15.78
N GLU A 176 -20.56 -0.40 15.54
CA GLU A 176 -20.95 -1.35 16.60
C GLU A 176 -19.78 -1.61 17.55
N TRP A 177 -18.60 -1.90 17.01
CA TRP A 177 -17.39 -2.08 17.82
C TRP A 177 -17.04 -0.83 18.64
N MET A 178 -17.13 0.38 18.05
CA MET A 178 -16.92 1.64 18.76
C MET A 178 -17.84 1.79 19.98
N LYS A 179 -19.13 1.44 19.84
CA LYS A 179 -20.11 1.48 20.95
C LYS A 179 -19.77 0.49 22.05
N GLU A 180 -19.35 -0.72 21.69
CA GLU A 180 -18.97 -1.76 22.65
C GLU A 180 -17.73 -1.35 23.47
N GLU A 181 -16.81 -0.61 22.87
CA GLU A 181 -15.65 -0.02 23.54
C GLU A 181 -15.99 1.26 24.34
N GLY A 182 -17.24 1.73 24.29
CA GLY A 182 -17.71 2.91 25.02
C GLY A 182 -17.36 4.24 24.35
N PHE A 183 -16.99 4.24 23.07
CA PHE A 183 -16.65 5.43 22.29
C PHE A 183 -17.85 5.91 21.45
N PRO A 184 -17.90 7.22 21.11
CA PRO A 184 -18.93 7.72 20.20
C PRO A 184 -18.78 7.06 18.82
N VAL A 185 -19.90 6.82 18.14
CA VAL A 185 -19.88 6.34 16.76
C VAL A 185 -19.18 7.34 15.84
N ASN A 186 -18.47 6.83 14.85
CA ASN A 186 -17.99 7.66 13.76
C ASN A 186 -19.16 7.97 12.80
N ASN A 187 -18.92 8.85 11.81
CA ASN A 187 -19.85 9.04 10.69
C ASN A 187 -20.24 7.68 10.07
N GLU A 188 -21.53 7.47 9.80
CA GLU A 188 -22.12 6.18 9.39
C GLU A 188 -21.50 5.56 8.13
N ASN A 189 -20.75 6.33 7.34
CA ASN A 189 -20.10 5.87 6.11
C ASN A 189 -18.56 5.96 6.16
N ASN A 190 -17.96 6.06 7.34
CA ASN A 190 -16.51 6.25 7.45
C ASN A 190 -15.86 5.30 8.47
N THR A 191 -14.91 4.48 8.01
CA THR A 191 -14.05 3.64 8.85
C THR A 191 -12.64 4.23 9.04
N LEU A 192 -12.37 5.35 8.38
CA LEU A 192 -11.11 6.11 8.38
C LEU A 192 -11.37 7.55 8.86
N PRO A 193 -11.55 7.78 10.17
CA PRO A 193 -11.67 9.13 10.68
C PRO A 193 -10.41 9.93 10.33
N ASN A 194 -10.57 11.21 10.02
CA ASN A 194 -9.43 12.12 9.90
C ASN A 194 -8.94 12.49 11.30
N SER A 195 -7.63 12.51 11.49
CA SER A 195 -7.04 13.03 12.71
C SER A 195 -7.38 14.50 12.90
N PRO A 196 -7.82 14.89 14.12
CA PRO A 196 -8.02 16.30 14.45
C PRO A 196 -6.71 17.04 14.70
N TYR A 197 -5.55 16.36 14.63
CA TYR A 197 -4.23 16.95 14.86
C TYR A 197 -3.45 17.12 13.56
N LEU A 198 -3.24 16.02 12.81
CA LEU A 198 -2.48 16.02 11.56
C LEU A 198 -2.79 14.76 10.74
N ASN A 199 -2.96 14.93 9.45
CA ASN A 199 -3.11 13.87 8.47
C ASN A 199 -2.01 14.03 7.42
N ILE A 200 -1.38 12.94 7.01
CA ILE A 200 -0.27 12.95 6.06
C ILE A 200 -0.61 11.99 4.93
N TYR A 201 -0.37 12.39 3.69
CA TYR A 201 -0.38 11.46 2.57
C TYR A 201 0.84 11.64 1.67
N GLY A 202 1.32 10.53 1.11
CA GLY A 202 2.45 10.51 0.19
C GLY A 202 1.98 10.55 -1.25
N PHE A 203 2.17 11.68 -1.94
CA PHE A 203 1.84 11.80 -3.35
C PHE A 203 2.61 12.95 -4.01
N PRO A 204 3.24 12.75 -5.18
CA PRO A 204 3.94 13.82 -5.89
C PRO A 204 3.02 14.99 -6.23
N GLU A 205 3.52 16.22 -6.14
CA GLU A 205 2.72 17.43 -6.33
C GLU A 205 2.11 17.47 -7.73
N GLU A 206 2.93 17.10 -8.70
CA GLU A 206 2.63 17.17 -10.12
C GLU A 206 1.57 16.17 -10.54
N LEU A 207 1.29 15.17 -9.70
CA LEU A 207 0.26 14.16 -9.94
C LEU A 207 -0.97 14.38 -9.07
N ASP A 208 -0.88 15.23 -8.04
CA ASP A 208 -1.95 15.43 -7.07
C ASP A 208 -3.14 16.17 -7.69
N TYR A 209 -4.27 16.08 -6.99
CA TYR A 209 -5.54 16.67 -7.41
C TYR A 209 -5.77 18.03 -6.75
N THR A 210 -4.73 18.70 -6.23
CA THR A 210 -4.86 19.94 -5.45
C THR A 210 -5.47 21.10 -6.23
N ASP A 211 -5.31 21.12 -7.55
CA ASP A 211 -5.94 22.11 -8.43
C ASP A 211 -7.47 21.97 -8.49
N LEU A 212 -7.98 20.74 -8.38
CA LEU A 212 -9.41 20.43 -8.40
C LEU A 212 -9.98 20.37 -6.98
N ARG A 213 -9.19 19.86 -6.03
CA ARG A 213 -9.52 19.64 -4.63
C ARG A 213 -8.43 20.25 -3.76
N PRO A 214 -8.58 21.53 -3.35
CA PRO A 214 -7.65 22.17 -2.43
C PRO A 214 -7.44 21.34 -1.17
N LEU A 215 -6.23 21.42 -0.61
CA LEU A 215 -5.85 20.65 0.56
C LEU A 215 -6.65 21.12 1.80
N PRO A 216 -7.38 20.23 2.51
CA PRO A 216 -8.10 20.63 3.71
C PRO A 216 -7.15 21.02 4.85
N GLU A 217 -7.68 21.72 5.86
CA GLU A 217 -6.92 21.99 7.07
C GLU A 217 -6.39 20.71 7.72
N LYS A 218 -5.20 20.82 8.34
CA LYS A 218 -4.54 19.71 9.06
C LYS A 218 -4.20 18.50 8.18
N TRP A 219 -4.17 18.69 6.86
CA TRP A 219 -3.56 17.74 5.94
C TRP A 219 -2.21 18.26 5.46
N LEU A 220 -1.26 17.35 5.33
CA LEU A 220 0.07 17.61 4.81
C LEU A 220 0.39 16.60 3.70
N ARG A 221 0.71 17.11 2.53
CA ARG A 221 1.24 16.33 1.41
C ARG A 221 2.74 16.13 1.61
N VAL A 222 3.23 14.93 1.31
CA VAL A 222 4.66 14.62 1.23
C VAL A 222 4.94 14.06 -0.15
N ASP A 223 5.86 14.67 -0.92
CA ASP A 223 6.16 14.23 -2.29
C ASP A 223 6.56 12.77 -2.38
N THR A 224 7.49 12.35 -1.52
CA THR A 224 8.01 10.99 -1.53
C THR A 224 8.34 10.50 -0.12
N PHE A 225 8.06 9.22 0.14
CA PHE A 225 8.56 8.52 1.31
C PHE A 225 9.86 7.76 0.97
N MET A 226 10.86 8.45 0.42
CA MET A 226 12.12 7.82 0.04
C MET A 226 12.98 7.49 1.25
N ARG A 227 13.57 6.30 1.26
CA ARG A 227 14.57 5.86 2.25
C ARG A 227 15.91 6.49 1.92
N LYS A 228 16.69 6.86 2.94
CA LYS A 228 18.05 7.41 2.73
C LYS A 228 19.10 6.35 2.37
N GLY A 229 18.80 5.05 2.46
CA GLY A 229 19.83 4.03 2.24
C GLY A 229 19.31 2.63 1.96
N GLU A 230 18.97 2.33 0.70
CA GLU A 230 19.19 0.96 0.22
C GLU A 230 20.71 0.73 0.18
N LYS A 231 21.20 -0.17 1.04
CA LYS A 231 22.61 -0.56 1.13
C LYS A 231 23.05 -1.48 -0.01
N GLN A 232 22.10 -2.15 -0.64
CA GLN A 232 22.39 -3.06 -1.73
C GLN A 232 22.86 -2.26 -2.94
N GLU A 233 24.07 -2.52 -3.42
CA GLU A 233 24.54 -1.97 -4.69
C GLU A 233 23.90 -2.74 -5.84
N PHE A 234 23.70 -2.06 -6.97
CA PHE A 234 23.30 -2.70 -8.21
C PHE A 234 24.30 -2.38 -9.32
N LYS A 235 24.67 -3.40 -10.09
CA LYS A 235 25.53 -3.26 -11.26
C LYS A 235 24.79 -3.83 -12.46
N ILE A 236 24.82 -3.09 -13.57
CA ILE A 236 24.28 -3.59 -14.84
C ILE A 236 24.99 -4.91 -15.18
N PRO A 237 24.23 -5.97 -15.51
CA PRO A 237 24.80 -7.27 -15.92
C PRO A 237 25.79 -7.11 -17.07
N ASP A 238 26.91 -7.83 -17.00
CA ASP A 238 28.01 -7.68 -17.97
C ASP A 238 27.53 -7.85 -19.42
N LYS A 239 26.62 -8.80 -19.67
CA LYS A 239 26.01 -9.04 -20.99
C LYS A 239 25.25 -7.86 -21.59
N PHE A 240 24.95 -6.81 -20.81
CA PHE A 240 24.23 -5.61 -21.26
C PHE A 240 25.09 -4.34 -21.26
N ARG A 241 26.36 -4.43 -20.85
CA ARG A 241 27.26 -3.27 -20.78
C ARG A 241 27.66 -2.78 -22.17
N ASP A 242 28.00 -3.69 -23.07
CA ASP A 242 28.48 -3.36 -24.42
C ASP A 242 27.33 -3.18 -25.44
N ARG A 243 26.12 -2.84 -24.97
CA ARG A 243 24.98 -2.60 -25.87
C ARG A 243 25.19 -1.31 -26.65
N ASP A 244 24.73 -1.29 -27.90
CA ASP A 244 24.61 -0.06 -28.68
C ASP A 244 23.50 0.82 -28.09
N ILE A 245 23.84 1.83 -27.28
CA ILE A 245 22.90 2.69 -26.52
C ILE A 245 21.95 3.48 -27.43
N GLU A 246 22.33 3.73 -28.69
CA GLU A 246 21.47 4.41 -29.65
C GLU A 246 20.36 3.49 -30.16
N LYS A 247 20.63 2.19 -30.28
CA LYS A 247 19.70 1.19 -30.83
C LYS A 247 19.06 0.28 -29.77
N SER A 248 19.63 0.22 -28.58
CA SER A 248 19.27 -0.70 -27.50
C SER A 248 19.24 0.02 -26.14
N LYS A 249 18.02 0.34 -25.69
CA LYS A 249 17.75 0.87 -24.37
C LYS A 249 17.78 -0.22 -23.30
N LEU A 250 18.07 0.18 -22.07
CA LEU A 250 17.92 -0.64 -20.87
C LEU A 250 16.62 -0.27 -20.19
N ILE A 251 15.74 -1.25 -19.99
CA ILE A 251 14.37 -1.05 -19.50
C ILE A 251 14.18 -1.83 -18.21
N TYR A 252 13.59 -1.21 -17.18
CA TYR A 252 13.20 -1.90 -15.96
C TYR A 252 11.74 -2.35 -16.02
N LEU A 253 11.50 -3.65 -15.86
CA LEU A 253 10.17 -4.24 -15.78
C LEU A 253 9.88 -4.70 -14.35
N SER A 254 8.85 -4.11 -13.74
CA SER A 254 8.33 -4.54 -12.45
C SER A 254 6.81 -4.32 -12.40
N LEU A 255 6.07 -5.31 -11.89
CA LEU A 255 4.65 -5.17 -11.54
C LEU A 255 4.45 -5.05 -10.01
N GLY A 256 5.55 -4.87 -9.26
CA GLY A 256 5.57 -5.00 -7.81
C GLY A 256 5.31 -6.45 -7.34
N SER A 257 5.48 -6.69 -6.04
CA SER A 257 5.40 -8.05 -5.48
C SER A 257 4.06 -8.73 -5.74
N MET A 258 2.95 -7.99 -5.66
CA MET A 258 1.59 -8.53 -5.83
C MET A 258 1.17 -8.60 -7.30
N GLY A 259 1.53 -7.64 -8.15
CA GLY A 259 1.17 -7.71 -9.58
C GLY A 259 1.89 -8.87 -10.30
N SER A 260 3.13 -9.16 -9.89
CA SER A 260 3.95 -10.23 -10.48
C SER A 260 3.47 -11.65 -10.16
N VAL A 261 2.50 -11.83 -9.26
CA VAL A 261 1.94 -13.16 -8.97
C VAL A 261 1.03 -13.68 -10.09
N ASN A 262 0.59 -12.79 -10.98
CA ASN A 262 -0.04 -13.18 -12.23
C ASN A 262 1.02 -13.69 -13.21
N VAL A 263 1.40 -14.95 -13.07
CA VAL A 263 2.46 -15.61 -13.86
C VAL A 263 2.12 -15.61 -15.36
N ASP A 264 0.86 -15.74 -15.73
CA ASP A 264 0.43 -15.70 -17.13
C ASP A 264 0.63 -14.31 -17.75
N LEU A 265 0.32 -13.25 -17.00
CA LEU A 265 0.62 -11.88 -17.41
C LEU A 265 2.14 -11.68 -17.55
N MET A 266 2.93 -12.13 -16.58
CA MET A 266 4.40 -12.04 -16.64
C MET A 266 4.94 -12.77 -17.88
N LYS A 267 4.56 -14.04 -18.10
CA LYS A 267 4.97 -14.81 -19.28
C LYS A 267 4.59 -14.13 -20.59
N ARG A 268 3.39 -13.53 -20.66
CA ARG A 268 2.94 -12.77 -21.84
C ARG A 268 3.78 -11.51 -22.07
N LEU A 269 4.05 -10.73 -21.03
CA LEU A 269 4.92 -9.55 -21.14
C LEU A 269 6.33 -9.95 -21.60
N LEU A 270 6.93 -10.96 -20.97
CA LEU A 270 8.27 -11.45 -21.33
C LEU A 270 8.31 -11.98 -22.77
N SER A 271 7.28 -12.69 -23.23
CA SER A 271 7.17 -13.18 -24.60
C SER A 271 7.08 -12.06 -25.65
N ILE A 272 6.46 -10.93 -25.30
CA ILE A 272 6.40 -9.75 -26.17
C ILE A 272 7.76 -9.05 -26.19
N LEU A 273 8.33 -8.81 -25.00
CA LEU A 273 9.57 -8.05 -24.83
C LEU A 273 10.81 -8.81 -25.31
N SER A 274 10.77 -10.14 -25.37
CA SER A 274 11.88 -10.97 -25.90
C SER A 274 12.14 -10.74 -27.38
N LYS A 275 11.16 -10.22 -28.12
CA LYS A 275 11.28 -9.88 -29.55
C LYS A 275 11.88 -8.50 -29.80
N SER A 276 12.13 -7.72 -28.73
CA SER A 276 12.70 -6.39 -28.83
C SER A 276 14.24 -6.42 -28.82
N ASN A 277 14.84 -5.44 -29.50
CA ASN A 277 16.29 -5.22 -29.48
C ASN A 277 16.80 -4.58 -28.17
N HIS A 278 15.90 -4.17 -27.27
CA HIS A 278 16.23 -3.60 -25.96
C HIS A 278 16.65 -4.67 -24.95
N LYS A 279 17.29 -4.23 -23.86
CA LYS A 279 17.69 -5.07 -22.72
C LYS A 279 16.80 -4.81 -21.52
N PHE A 280 16.44 -5.85 -20.78
CA PHE A 280 15.49 -5.73 -19.68
C PHE A 280 16.08 -6.19 -18.36
N ILE A 281 15.92 -5.36 -17.33
CA ILE A 281 16.09 -5.74 -15.93
C ILE A 281 14.69 -6.07 -15.38
N VAL A 282 14.46 -7.31 -14.96
CA VAL A 282 13.13 -7.81 -14.58
C VAL A 282 13.10 -8.09 -13.08
N SER A 283 12.19 -7.44 -12.36
CA SER A 283 11.81 -7.87 -11.01
C SER A 283 10.73 -8.95 -11.13
N LYS A 284 11.12 -10.21 -10.90
CA LYS A 284 10.28 -11.39 -11.17
C LYS A 284 9.15 -11.59 -10.15
N GLY A 285 9.29 -11.02 -8.94
CA GLY A 285 8.32 -11.16 -7.86
C GLY A 285 8.33 -12.54 -7.19
N LEU A 286 7.35 -12.78 -6.31
CA LEU A 286 7.28 -13.95 -5.42
C LEU A 286 7.31 -15.30 -6.14
N LEU A 287 6.67 -15.39 -7.32
CA LEU A 287 6.57 -16.62 -8.11
C LEU A 287 7.57 -16.65 -9.27
N GLY A 288 8.65 -15.87 -9.18
CA GLY A 288 9.63 -15.73 -10.26
C GLY A 288 10.28 -17.04 -10.68
N ASP A 289 10.46 -18.00 -9.78
CA ASP A 289 11.12 -19.28 -10.09
C ASP A 289 10.27 -20.22 -10.95
N THR A 290 9.02 -19.84 -11.26
CA THR A 290 8.09 -20.64 -12.09
C THR A 290 8.19 -20.35 -13.60
N TYR A 291 9.08 -19.45 -14.00
CA TYR A 291 9.30 -19.08 -15.39
C TYR A 291 10.73 -18.60 -15.65
N GLU A 292 11.13 -18.67 -16.91
CA GLU A 292 12.46 -18.29 -17.37
C GLU A 292 12.44 -16.94 -18.09
N LEU A 293 13.63 -16.33 -18.15
CA LEU A 293 13.87 -15.05 -18.84
C LEU A 293 14.56 -15.30 -20.18
N ALA A 294 14.22 -14.52 -21.19
CA ALA A 294 14.88 -14.59 -22.50
C ALA A 294 16.31 -14.01 -22.48
N ASP A 295 17.09 -14.26 -23.52
CA ASP A 295 18.51 -13.85 -23.59
C ASP A 295 18.73 -12.34 -23.38
N ASN A 296 17.82 -11.52 -23.90
CA ASN A 296 17.83 -10.07 -23.76
C ASN A 296 17.36 -9.57 -22.38
N MET A 297 17.12 -10.46 -21.42
CA MET A 297 16.61 -10.14 -20.09
C MET A 297 17.52 -10.67 -18.99
N TRP A 298 17.57 -9.97 -17.87
CA TRP A 298 18.19 -10.40 -16.63
C TRP A 298 17.26 -10.02 -15.49
N GLY A 299 17.18 -10.81 -14.43
CA GLY A 299 16.29 -10.51 -13.33
C GLY A 299 16.38 -11.49 -12.17
N GLU A 300 15.91 -11.03 -11.02
CA GLU A 300 15.81 -11.79 -9.79
C GLU A 300 14.39 -11.63 -9.22
N ASN A 301 14.02 -12.45 -8.24
CA ASN A 301 12.71 -12.37 -7.60
C ASN A 301 12.50 -11.02 -6.88
N SER A 302 13.58 -10.40 -6.40
CA SER A 302 13.60 -9.03 -5.90
C SER A 302 14.84 -8.31 -6.42
N VAL A 303 14.65 -7.09 -6.93
CA VAL A 303 15.73 -6.26 -7.47
C VAL A 303 15.69 -4.91 -6.73
N PRO A 304 16.86 -4.31 -6.35
CA PRO A 304 16.90 -3.04 -5.63
C PRO A 304 16.46 -1.87 -6.52
N GLN A 305 15.14 -1.66 -6.62
CA GLN A 305 14.51 -0.74 -7.56
C GLN A 305 15.11 0.67 -7.51
N THR A 306 15.39 1.21 -6.33
CA THR A 306 15.93 2.59 -6.21
C THR A 306 17.33 2.74 -6.78
N LYS A 307 18.07 1.63 -6.93
CA LYS A 307 19.41 1.59 -7.53
C LYS A 307 19.38 1.27 -9.03
N VAL A 308 18.32 0.60 -9.49
CA VAL A 308 18.12 0.31 -10.91
C VAL A 308 17.58 1.53 -11.66
N LEU A 309 16.58 2.22 -11.10
CA LEU A 309 15.90 3.33 -11.77
C LEU A 309 16.85 4.42 -12.32
N PRO A 310 17.93 4.84 -11.63
CA PRO A 310 18.87 5.82 -12.17
C PRO A 310 19.73 5.33 -13.35
N LEU A 311 19.74 4.03 -13.63
CA LEU A 311 20.62 3.39 -14.62
C LEU A 311 19.90 2.95 -15.89
N VAL A 312 18.56 2.98 -15.89
CA VAL A 312 17.72 2.56 -16.99
C VAL A 312 17.19 3.76 -17.77
N ASP A 313 16.80 3.51 -19.02
CA ASP A 313 16.23 4.52 -19.91
C ASP A 313 14.70 4.62 -19.74
N VAL A 314 14.06 3.53 -19.29
CA VAL A 314 12.60 3.39 -19.07
C VAL A 314 12.34 2.47 -17.87
#